data_AF-A0A7C1Z6T2-F1
#
_entry.id   AF-A0A7C1Z6T2-F1
#
_cell.length_a   1.000
_cell.length_b   1.000
_cell.length_c   1.000
_cell.angle_alpha   90.00
_cell.angle_beta   90.00
_cell.angle_gamma   90.00
#
_symmetry.space_group_name_H-M   'P 1'
#
loop_
_entity.id
_entity.type
_entity.pdbx_description
1 polymer ?
#
loop_
_entity_poly.entity_id
_entity_poly.type
_entity_poly.pdbx_seq_one_letter_code
_entity_poly.pdbx_strand_id
1 'polypeptide(L)'
;MKAGLETYAFTTVHSHNFDHYREINRFVKKELGAHSLFYQYIPQMKDDPLMIPPNNWHELKKWVLLEENISHMNFVRDFFMLSGNACSGGNFVFTVKVDGSVQPCPFINNIALGNIKNNSIWWIFRKRFRNKDLVEFKSTPPECTDCALESVCGGGCKVGNDKQFGHYNCRDMKGKDKIMEDIPTFF
;
A
#
# COMPACT_ATOMS: atom_id res chain seq x y z
N MET A 1 17.17 18.87 14.93
CA MET A 1 15.88 19.56 15.20
C MET A 1 15.94 20.32 16.51
N LYS A 2 15.50 21.59 16.53
CA LYS A 2 15.62 22.48 17.70
C LYS A 2 14.53 22.27 18.77
N ALA A 3 13.39 21.68 18.42
CA ALA A 3 12.24 21.51 19.32
C ALA A 3 12.17 20.13 20.01
N GLY A 4 13.13 19.22 19.76
CA GLY A 4 13.13 17.87 20.34
C GLY A 4 12.00 16.94 19.85
N LEU A 5 11.24 17.36 18.83
CA LEU A 5 10.15 16.56 18.25
C LEU A 5 10.70 15.55 17.26
N GLU A 6 10.31 14.29 17.38
CA GLU A 6 10.54 13.31 16.31
C GLU A 6 9.78 13.73 15.06
N THR A 7 10.47 13.79 13.93
CA THR A 7 9.91 14.24 12.65
C THR A 7 10.19 13.21 11.59
N TYR A 8 9.20 13.00 10.73
CA TYR A 8 9.25 12.13 9.58
C TYR A 8 9.06 12.96 8.32
N ALA A 9 9.99 12.87 7.37
CA ALA A 9 9.80 13.38 6.03
C ALA A 9 9.26 12.27 5.14
N PHE A 10 8.07 12.50 4.58
CA PHE A 10 7.39 11.55 3.71
C PHE A 10 7.60 11.95 2.25
N THR A 11 8.40 11.17 1.53
CA THR A 11 8.75 11.44 0.14
C THR A 11 7.88 10.61 -0.79
N THR A 12 7.05 11.29 -1.58
CA THR A 12 6.37 10.68 -2.72
C THR A 12 7.36 10.44 -3.85
N VAL A 13 7.51 9.19 -4.26
CA VAL A 13 8.41 8.79 -5.34
C VAL A 13 7.65 8.61 -6.65
N HIS A 14 8.16 9.23 -7.69
CA HIS A 14 7.66 9.24 -9.06
C HIS A 14 8.82 9.20 -10.07
N SER A 15 8.51 9.14 -11.36
CA SER A 15 9.47 9.09 -12.47
C SER A 15 10.57 10.18 -12.44
N HIS A 16 10.26 11.39 -11.98
CA HIS A 16 11.23 12.50 -11.96
C HIS A 16 12.19 12.54 -10.76
N ASN A 17 12.00 11.70 -9.74
CA ASN A 17 12.82 11.76 -8.53
C ASN A 17 13.29 10.39 -8.03
N PHE A 18 12.98 9.31 -8.75
CA PHE A 18 13.32 7.97 -8.29
C PHE A 18 14.83 7.80 -8.16
N ASP A 19 15.62 8.24 -9.12
CA ASP A 19 17.08 8.13 -9.13
C ASP A 19 17.78 8.89 -8.00
N HIS A 20 17.07 9.82 -7.33
CA HIS A 20 17.58 10.58 -6.20
C HIS A 20 17.21 9.99 -4.82
N TYR A 21 16.57 8.81 -4.72
CA TYR A 21 16.07 8.29 -3.43
C TYR A 21 17.16 8.17 -2.35
N ARG A 22 18.41 7.81 -2.73
CA ARG A 22 19.54 7.71 -1.77
C ARG A 22 19.99 9.09 -1.28
N GLU A 23 20.04 10.06 -2.18
CA GLU A 23 20.41 11.44 -1.87
C GLU A 23 19.35 12.10 -0.97
N ILE A 24 18.07 11.91 -1.29
CA ILE A 24 16.95 12.38 -0.47
C ILE A 24 17.04 11.78 0.94
N ASN A 25 17.30 10.47 1.06
CA ASN A 25 17.46 9.81 2.36
C ASN A 25 18.62 10.42 3.17
N ARG A 26 19.78 10.63 2.53
CA ARG A 26 20.94 11.26 3.14
C ARG A 26 20.59 12.67 3.64
N PHE A 27 19.99 13.50 2.79
CA PHE A 27 19.61 14.87 3.13
C PHE A 27 18.64 14.90 4.33
N VAL A 28 17.56 14.12 4.28
CA VAL A 28 16.57 14.03 5.37
C VAL A 28 17.22 13.60 6.68
N LYS A 29 18.02 12.53 6.67
CA LYS A 29 18.58 11.98 7.91
C LYS A 29 19.76 12.79 8.46
N LYS A 30 20.61 13.35 7.59
CA LYS A 30 21.85 14.01 8.00
C LYS A 30 21.74 15.52 8.14
N GLU A 31 20.95 16.16 7.30
CA GLU A 31 20.85 17.63 7.28
C GLU A 31 19.60 18.10 8.02
N LEU A 32 18.44 17.46 7.81
CA LEU A 32 17.23 17.79 8.57
C LEU A 32 17.18 17.12 9.95
N GLY A 33 17.89 15.99 10.10
CA GLY A 33 17.86 15.17 11.31
C GLY A 33 16.50 14.50 11.53
N ALA A 34 15.75 14.23 10.46
CA ALA A 34 14.44 13.58 10.49
C ALA A 34 14.52 12.13 10.02
N HIS A 35 13.48 11.34 10.30
CA HIS A 35 13.28 10.01 9.71
C HIS A 35 12.83 10.16 8.27
N SER A 36 13.33 9.32 7.37
CA SER A 36 12.92 9.31 5.96
C SER A 36 11.95 8.17 5.70
N LEU A 37 10.84 8.48 5.04
CA LEU A 37 9.86 7.51 4.54
C LEU A 37 9.69 7.73 3.04
N PHE A 38 9.64 6.63 2.28
CA PHE A 38 9.38 6.65 0.84
C PHE A 38 8.04 5.99 0.56
N TYR A 39 7.28 6.60 -0.33
CA TYR A 39 5.98 6.10 -0.70
C TYR A 39 5.74 6.29 -2.19
N GLN A 40 5.09 5.33 -2.82
CA GLN A 40 4.75 5.45 -4.24
C GLN A 40 3.79 6.63 -4.48
N TYR A 41 4.01 7.33 -5.59
CA TYR A 41 3.00 8.21 -6.16
C TYR A 41 1.71 7.43 -6.44
N ILE A 42 0.60 7.95 -5.92
CA ILE A 42 -0.76 7.43 -6.09
C ILE A 42 -1.78 8.59 -6.18
N PRO A 43 -2.91 8.39 -6.90
CA PRO A 43 -3.25 7.23 -7.71
C PRO A 43 -2.40 7.16 -8.99
N GLN A 44 -2.11 5.93 -9.45
CA GLN A 44 -1.41 5.71 -10.71
C GLN A 44 -2.46 5.53 -11.81
N MET A 45 -2.50 6.44 -12.77
CA MET A 45 -3.42 6.41 -13.89
C MET A 45 -2.70 5.97 -15.15
N LYS A 46 -3.41 5.33 -16.08
CA LYS A 46 -2.85 4.96 -17.37
C LYS A 46 -2.24 6.19 -18.06
N ASP A 47 -1.03 6.04 -18.58
CA ASP A 47 -0.27 7.09 -19.30
C ASP A 47 0.11 8.32 -18.44
N ASP A 48 0.11 8.21 -17.10
CA ASP A 48 0.56 9.29 -16.21
C ASP A 48 2.10 9.44 -16.24
N PRO A 49 2.63 10.64 -16.57
CA PRO A 49 4.07 10.86 -16.67
C PRO A 49 4.82 10.69 -15.35
N LEU A 50 4.14 10.76 -14.20
CA LEU A 50 4.73 10.56 -12.87
C LEU A 50 4.82 9.07 -12.49
N MET A 51 4.27 8.16 -13.29
CA MET A 51 4.41 6.74 -13.03
C MET A 51 5.86 6.29 -13.15
N ILE A 52 6.37 5.73 -12.05
CA ILE A 52 7.65 5.06 -12.03
C ILE A 52 7.57 3.73 -12.81
N PRO A 53 8.53 3.45 -13.72
CA PRO A 53 8.61 2.15 -14.38
C PRO A 53 8.73 1.00 -13.35
N PRO A 54 8.14 -0.18 -13.59
CA PRO A 54 8.15 -1.28 -12.62
C PRO A 54 9.55 -1.67 -12.13
N ASN A 55 10.55 -1.74 -13.01
CA ASN A 55 11.92 -2.09 -12.64
C ASN A 55 12.56 -1.05 -11.70
N ASN A 56 12.31 0.24 -11.94
CA ASN A 56 12.84 1.32 -11.11
C ASN A 56 12.16 1.31 -9.73
N TRP A 57 10.86 1.01 -9.69
CA TRP A 57 10.12 0.83 -8.43
C TRP A 57 10.61 -0.39 -7.64
N HIS A 58 10.95 -1.47 -8.36
CA HIS A 58 11.52 -2.67 -7.79
C HIS A 58 12.87 -2.38 -7.11
N GLU A 59 13.79 -1.71 -7.82
CA GLU A 59 15.10 -1.31 -7.32
C GLU A 59 14.99 -0.46 -6.05
N LEU A 60 14.17 0.59 -6.08
CA LEU A 60 13.98 1.46 -4.92
C LEU A 60 13.42 0.69 -3.72
N LYS A 61 12.37 -0.10 -3.93
CA LYS A 61 11.77 -0.87 -2.83
C LYS A 61 12.73 -1.89 -2.25
N LYS A 62 13.54 -2.55 -3.09
CA LYS A 62 14.59 -3.46 -2.63
C LYS A 62 15.56 -2.73 -1.71
N TRP A 63 16.03 -1.54 -2.11
CA TRP A 63 16.88 -0.71 -1.25
C TRP A 63 16.18 -0.32 0.07
N VAL A 64 14.95 0.25 0.00
CA VAL A 64 14.23 0.69 1.22
C VAL A 64 14.00 -0.47 2.20
N LEU A 65 13.57 -1.62 1.68
CA LEU A 65 13.10 -2.74 2.50
C LEU A 65 14.24 -3.67 2.95
N LEU A 66 15.23 -3.92 2.10
CA LEU A 66 16.26 -4.93 2.37
C LEU A 66 17.62 -4.32 2.74
N GLU A 67 17.96 -3.13 2.24
CA GLU A 67 19.26 -2.48 2.51
C GLU A 67 19.16 -1.45 3.63
N GLU A 68 18.15 -0.57 3.60
CA GLU A 68 18.04 0.55 4.55
C GLU A 68 17.42 0.13 5.89
N ASN A 69 16.44 -0.77 5.89
CA ASN A 69 15.75 -1.17 7.12
C ASN A 69 15.19 -2.61 7.08
N ILE A 70 16.09 -3.60 7.01
CA ILE A 70 15.72 -5.03 6.98
C ILE A 70 14.90 -5.46 8.20
N SER A 71 15.15 -4.90 9.39
CA SER A 71 14.38 -5.22 10.60
C SER A 71 12.91 -4.84 10.46
N HIS A 72 12.62 -3.67 9.88
CA HIS A 72 11.24 -3.24 9.65
C HIS A 72 10.58 -4.14 8.60
N MET A 73 11.30 -4.51 7.54
CA MET A 73 10.75 -5.41 6.53
C MET A 73 10.42 -6.79 7.09
N ASN A 74 11.27 -7.36 7.95
CA ASN A 74 10.98 -8.64 8.62
C ASN A 74 9.68 -8.55 9.45
N PHE A 75 9.51 -7.47 10.22
CA PHE A 75 8.28 -7.23 10.96
C PHE A 75 7.04 -7.13 10.04
N VAL A 76 7.13 -6.34 8.96
CA VAL A 76 6.03 -6.15 8.01
C VAL A 76 5.67 -7.46 7.30
N ARG A 77 6.67 -8.26 6.90
CA ARG A 77 6.47 -9.60 6.35
C ARG A 77 5.70 -10.48 7.33
N ASP A 78 6.19 -10.60 8.57
CA ASP A 78 5.59 -11.49 9.57
C ASP A 78 4.14 -11.06 9.87
N PHE A 79 3.89 -9.75 9.93
CA PHE A 79 2.53 -9.21 10.05
C PHE A 79 1.63 -9.60 8.86
N PHE A 80 2.12 -9.50 7.63
CA PHE A 80 1.34 -9.89 6.44
C PHE A 80 1.10 -11.39 6.34
N MET A 81 2.09 -12.21 6.71
CA MET A 81 1.94 -13.66 6.77
C MET A 81 0.92 -14.07 7.85
N LEU A 82 0.98 -13.45 9.03
CA LEU A 82 0.03 -13.72 10.11
C LEU A 82 -1.39 -13.26 9.77
N SER A 83 -1.53 -12.11 9.12
CA SER A 83 -2.83 -11.53 8.78
C SER A 83 -3.46 -12.11 7.51
N GLY A 84 -2.68 -12.81 6.68
CA GLY A 84 -3.10 -13.31 5.37
C GLY A 84 -3.63 -12.20 4.46
N ASN A 85 -3.15 -10.95 4.62
CA ASN A 85 -3.64 -9.79 3.88
C ASN A 85 -2.63 -8.62 3.91
N ALA A 86 -1.97 -8.37 2.78
CA ALA A 86 -1.16 -7.17 2.55
C ALA A 86 -2.04 -5.92 2.32
N CYS A 87 -3.25 -6.09 1.78
CA CYS A 87 -4.21 -5.00 1.68
C CYS A 87 -4.84 -4.73 3.06
N SER A 88 -4.49 -3.58 3.64
CA SER A 88 -5.08 -3.13 4.91
C SER A 88 -6.54 -2.70 4.78
N GLY A 89 -6.99 -2.38 3.56
CA GLY A 89 -8.28 -1.76 3.29
C GLY A 89 -9.46 -2.63 3.69
N GLY A 90 -10.27 -2.15 4.63
CA GLY A 90 -11.40 -2.88 5.19
C GLY A 90 -11.01 -4.14 5.99
N ASN A 91 -9.71 -4.40 6.21
CA ASN A 91 -9.22 -5.42 7.15
C ASN A 91 -8.91 -4.78 8.50
N PHE A 92 -7.95 -3.86 8.48
CA PHE A 92 -7.36 -3.23 9.65
C PHE A 92 -7.50 -1.70 9.61
N VAL A 93 -7.77 -1.14 8.43
CA VAL A 93 -7.91 0.30 8.21
C VAL A 93 -9.31 0.61 7.69
N PHE A 94 -9.86 1.69 8.22
CA PHE A 94 -11.00 2.39 7.67
C PHE A 94 -10.64 3.85 7.44
N THR A 95 -11.24 4.46 6.44
CA THR A 95 -11.20 5.90 6.24
C THR A 95 -12.56 6.48 6.58
N VAL A 96 -12.58 7.44 7.50
CA VAL A 96 -13.76 8.26 7.78
C VAL A 96 -13.63 9.56 6.99
N LYS A 97 -14.59 9.85 6.11
CA LYS A 97 -14.61 11.08 5.32
C LYS A 97 -15.25 12.21 6.12
N VAL A 98 -15.10 13.44 5.60
CA VAL A 98 -15.62 14.66 6.25
C VAL A 98 -17.14 14.62 6.51
N ASP A 99 -17.89 13.90 5.69
CA ASP A 99 -19.34 13.72 5.84
C ASP A 99 -19.73 12.62 6.84
N GLY A 100 -18.73 11.94 7.42
CA GLY A 100 -18.88 10.82 8.34
C GLY A 100 -19.01 9.45 7.66
N SER A 101 -19.05 9.39 6.33
CA SER A 101 -19.06 8.10 5.61
C SER A 101 -17.76 7.34 5.85
N VAL A 102 -17.86 6.00 5.89
CA VAL A 102 -16.71 5.12 6.15
C VAL A 102 -16.43 4.25 4.93
N GLN A 103 -15.19 4.29 4.43
CA GLN A 103 -14.73 3.50 3.29
C GLN A 103 -13.58 2.57 3.69
N PRO A 104 -13.34 1.48 2.93
CA PRO A 104 -12.25 0.56 3.24
C PRO A 104 -10.86 1.18 3.09
N CYS A 105 -10.68 2.19 2.24
CA CYS A 105 -9.38 2.76 1.87
C CYS A 105 -9.56 4.26 1.56
N PRO A 106 -8.55 5.12 1.78
CA PRO A 106 -8.68 6.55 1.53
C PRO A 106 -8.97 6.91 0.07
N PHE A 107 -8.57 6.06 -0.87
CA PHE A 107 -8.75 6.30 -2.31
C PHE A 107 -10.02 5.67 -2.90
N ILE A 108 -10.81 4.97 -2.07
CA ILE A 108 -12.09 4.39 -2.48
C ILE A 108 -13.21 5.32 -2.00
N ASN A 109 -14.11 5.68 -2.91
CA ASN A 109 -15.26 6.53 -2.60
C ASN A 109 -16.61 5.85 -2.86
N ASN A 110 -16.65 4.81 -3.70
CA ASN A 110 -17.87 4.11 -4.11
C ASN A 110 -18.24 2.90 -3.22
N ILE A 111 -17.42 2.52 -2.24
CA ILE A 111 -17.73 1.43 -1.30
C ILE A 111 -17.98 2.00 0.09
N ALA A 112 -19.25 2.29 0.40
CA ALA A 112 -19.65 2.78 1.71
C ALA A 112 -19.91 1.61 2.68
N LEU A 113 -19.16 1.58 3.78
CA LEU A 113 -19.27 0.56 4.85
C LEU A 113 -20.25 0.98 5.96
N GLY A 114 -20.57 2.26 6.04
CA GLY A 114 -21.48 2.85 7.03
C GLY A 114 -21.22 4.35 7.19
N ASN A 115 -21.83 4.96 8.21
CA ASN A 115 -21.57 6.36 8.56
C ASN A 115 -21.44 6.51 10.08
N ILE A 116 -20.35 7.12 10.57
CA ILE A 116 -20.08 7.26 12.01
C ILE A 116 -21.11 8.13 12.75
N LYS A 117 -21.90 8.93 12.04
CA LYS A 117 -23.00 9.71 12.62
C LYS A 117 -24.16 8.81 13.08
N ASN A 118 -24.33 7.66 12.42
CA ASN A 118 -25.48 6.75 12.62
C ASN A 118 -25.06 5.37 13.16
N ASN A 119 -23.78 5.01 13.05
CA ASN A 119 -23.27 3.69 13.41
C ASN A 119 -21.99 3.82 14.22
N SER A 120 -21.83 3.00 15.28
CA SER A 120 -20.53 2.91 15.96
C SER A 120 -19.49 2.26 15.04
N ILE A 121 -18.22 2.64 15.20
CA ILE A 121 -17.13 2.07 14.40
C ILE A 121 -17.03 0.54 14.57
N TRP A 122 -17.35 0.02 15.75
CA TRP A 122 -17.40 -1.41 16.04
C TRP A 122 -18.52 -2.13 15.29
N TRP A 123 -19.69 -1.49 15.15
CA TRP A 123 -20.77 -2.03 14.35
C TRP A 123 -20.38 -2.11 12.88
N ILE A 124 -19.78 -1.04 12.33
CA ILE A 124 -19.28 -1.00 10.95
C ILE A 124 -18.24 -2.10 10.77
N PHE A 125 -17.27 -2.21 11.68
CA PHE A 125 -16.25 -3.25 11.65
C PHE A 125 -16.89 -4.64 11.61
N ARG A 126 -17.77 -4.98 12.55
CA ARG A 126 -18.39 -6.30 12.63
C ARG A 126 -19.25 -6.64 11.41
N LYS A 127 -19.86 -5.65 10.75
CA LYS A 127 -20.79 -5.86 9.64
C LYS A 127 -20.18 -5.70 8.25
N ARG A 128 -18.96 -5.16 8.13
CA ARG A 128 -18.33 -4.79 6.85
C ARG A 128 -18.39 -5.88 5.78
N PHE A 129 -18.14 -7.13 6.13
CA PHE A 129 -18.15 -8.26 5.19
C PHE A 129 -19.54 -8.69 4.73
N ARG A 130 -20.62 -8.04 5.20
CA ARG A 130 -21.96 -8.16 4.62
C ARG A 130 -22.15 -7.26 3.40
N ASN A 131 -21.29 -6.26 3.22
CA ASN A 131 -21.28 -5.42 2.03
C ASN A 131 -20.67 -6.24 0.86
N LYS A 132 -21.46 -6.48 -0.19
CA LYS A 132 -21.05 -7.28 -1.35
C LYS A 132 -19.91 -6.63 -2.12
N ASP A 133 -19.96 -5.30 -2.28
CA ASP A 133 -18.92 -4.54 -2.98
C ASP A 133 -17.57 -4.64 -2.25
N LEU A 134 -17.58 -4.69 -0.91
CA LEU A 134 -16.35 -4.96 -0.15
C LEU A 134 -15.84 -6.38 -0.37
N VAL A 135 -16.73 -7.37 -0.41
CA VAL A 135 -16.33 -8.78 -0.65
C VAL A 135 -15.73 -8.93 -2.05
N GLU A 136 -16.35 -8.34 -3.07
CA GLU A 136 -15.84 -8.30 -4.44
C GLU A 136 -14.54 -7.51 -4.55
N PHE A 137 -14.44 -6.34 -3.92
CA PHE A 137 -13.20 -5.58 -3.85
C PHE A 137 -12.04 -6.42 -3.30
N LYS A 138 -12.32 -7.36 -2.39
CA LYS A 138 -11.32 -8.22 -1.75
C LYS A 138 -11.10 -9.56 -2.45
N SER A 139 -11.83 -9.86 -3.52
CA SER A 139 -11.64 -11.14 -4.22
C SER A 139 -10.27 -11.20 -4.88
N THR A 140 -9.69 -12.40 -4.91
CA THR A 140 -8.50 -12.69 -5.69
C THR A 140 -8.87 -12.72 -7.19
N PRO A 141 -8.12 -12.03 -8.06
CA PRO A 141 -8.26 -12.17 -9.51
C PRO A 141 -7.94 -13.59 -9.98
N PRO A 142 -8.65 -14.15 -10.99
CA PRO A 142 -8.39 -15.50 -11.49
C PRO A 142 -6.93 -15.73 -11.94
N GLU A 143 -6.28 -14.71 -12.49
CA GLU A 143 -4.87 -14.79 -12.92
C GLU A 143 -3.86 -14.87 -11.77
N CYS A 144 -4.31 -14.80 -10.51
CA CYS A 144 -3.50 -14.87 -9.30
C CYS A 144 -3.73 -16.15 -8.48
N THR A 145 -4.66 -17.04 -8.85
CA THR A 145 -5.05 -18.20 -8.04
C THR A 145 -3.95 -19.26 -7.86
N ASP A 146 -2.96 -19.31 -8.77
CA ASP A 146 -1.80 -20.21 -8.65
C ASP A 146 -0.54 -19.49 -8.13
N CYS A 147 -0.68 -18.26 -7.65
CA CYS A 147 0.45 -17.46 -7.16
C CYS A 147 0.82 -17.88 -5.73
N ALA A 148 2.11 -18.13 -5.46
CA ALA A 148 2.60 -18.43 -4.11
C ALA A 148 2.25 -17.34 -3.07
N LEU A 149 2.06 -16.10 -3.53
CA LEU A 149 1.67 -14.95 -2.72
C LEU A 149 0.16 -14.66 -2.71
N GLU A 150 -0.68 -15.54 -3.26
CA GLU A 150 -2.13 -15.30 -3.38
C GLU A 150 -2.76 -14.91 -2.03
N SER A 151 -2.51 -15.72 -1.01
CA SER A 151 -3.05 -15.58 0.35
C SER A 151 -2.52 -14.36 1.10
N VAL A 152 -1.55 -13.64 0.55
CA VAL A 152 -0.98 -12.44 1.15
C VAL A 152 -1.33 -11.22 0.31
N CYS A 153 -1.02 -11.23 -0.99
CA CYS A 153 -1.16 -10.09 -1.88
C CYS A 153 -2.61 -9.90 -2.37
N GLY A 154 -3.37 -10.97 -2.59
CA GLY A 154 -4.75 -10.90 -3.10
C GLY A 154 -4.87 -10.22 -4.47
N GLY A 155 -3.79 -10.21 -5.27
CA GLY A 155 -3.73 -9.54 -6.58
C GLY A 155 -3.26 -8.08 -6.57
N GLY A 156 -2.84 -7.54 -5.43
CA GLY A 156 -2.19 -6.22 -5.33
C GLY A 156 -3.14 -5.06 -5.01
N CYS A 157 -2.77 -3.83 -5.40
CA CYS A 157 -3.53 -2.64 -5.04
C CYS A 157 -4.79 -2.49 -5.90
N LYS A 158 -5.96 -2.74 -5.30
CA LYS A 158 -7.25 -2.63 -5.98
C LYS A 158 -7.56 -1.22 -6.51
N VAL A 159 -7.10 -0.18 -5.83
CA VAL A 159 -7.24 1.21 -6.31
C VAL A 159 -6.40 1.42 -7.58
N GLY A 160 -5.19 0.88 -7.62
CA GLY A 160 -4.35 0.93 -8.82
C GLY A 160 -5.02 0.25 -10.00
N ASN A 161 -5.67 -0.89 -9.76
CA ASN A 161 -6.43 -1.63 -10.75
C ASN A 161 -7.61 -0.82 -11.33
N ASP A 162 -8.43 -0.23 -10.46
CA ASP A 162 -9.55 0.62 -10.89
C ASP A 162 -9.07 1.78 -11.77
N LYS A 163 -7.97 2.44 -11.39
CA LYS A 163 -7.44 3.59 -12.12
C LYS A 163 -6.80 3.25 -13.46
N GLN A 164 -6.33 2.02 -13.64
CA GLN A 164 -5.67 1.58 -14.86
C GLN A 164 -6.60 0.80 -15.80
N PHE A 165 -7.51 0.00 -15.24
CA PHE A 165 -8.34 -0.96 -15.98
C PHE A 165 -9.84 -0.72 -15.82
N GLY A 166 -10.27 0.15 -14.90
CA GLY A 166 -11.68 0.49 -14.66
C GLY A 166 -12.45 -0.52 -13.80
N HIS A 167 -11.77 -1.50 -13.19
CA HIS A 167 -12.36 -2.47 -12.28
C HIS A 167 -11.34 -3.00 -11.25
N TYR A 168 -11.81 -3.47 -10.09
CA TYR A 168 -10.95 -3.92 -8.99
C TYR A 168 -10.31 -5.30 -9.21
N ASN A 169 -11.04 -6.21 -9.83
CA ASN A 169 -10.69 -7.63 -9.88
C ASN A 169 -9.77 -7.97 -11.07
N CYS A 170 -8.54 -7.48 -11.02
CA CYS A 170 -7.45 -7.88 -11.91
C CYS A 170 -6.12 -7.83 -11.14
N ARG A 171 -5.06 -8.38 -11.74
CA ARG A 171 -3.71 -8.31 -11.19
C ARG A 171 -3.13 -6.91 -11.34
N ASP A 172 -2.63 -6.37 -10.22
CA ASP A 172 -1.86 -5.13 -10.21
C ASP A 172 -0.64 -5.22 -11.14
N MET A 173 -0.35 -4.16 -11.89
CA MET A 173 0.76 -4.13 -12.85
C MET A 173 2.13 -4.41 -12.22
N LYS A 174 2.26 -4.20 -10.90
CA LYS A 174 3.45 -4.47 -10.09
C LYS A 174 3.42 -5.85 -9.44
N GLY A 175 2.38 -6.65 -9.67
CA GLY A 175 2.18 -7.98 -9.08
C GLY A 175 3.20 -9.05 -9.48
N LYS A 176 4.19 -8.72 -10.33
CA LYS A 176 5.38 -9.54 -10.60
C LYS A 176 6.63 -9.04 -9.88
N ASP A 177 6.48 -8.15 -8.89
CA ASP A 177 7.61 -7.68 -8.09
C ASP A 177 8.23 -8.83 -7.31
N LYS A 178 9.39 -9.28 -7.77
CA LYS A 178 10.18 -10.36 -7.17
C LYS A 178 10.79 -10.01 -5.80
N ILE A 179 10.47 -8.85 -5.22
CA ILE A 179 11.08 -8.42 -3.95
C ILE A 179 10.79 -9.42 -2.85
N MET A 180 9.58 -10.00 -2.86
CA MET A 180 9.22 -11.05 -1.89
C MET A 180 10.02 -12.33 -2.14
N GLU A 181 10.30 -12.70 -3.40
CA GLU A 181 11.18 -13.83 -3.74
C GLU A 181 12.64 -13.56 -3.33
N ASP A 182 13.08 -12.30 -3.37
CA ASP A 182 14.43 -11.85 -3.03
C ASP A 182 14.70 -11.77 -1.51
N ILE A 183 13.68 -11.96 -0.66
CA ILE A 183 13.88 -12.00 0.80
C ILE A 183 14.43 -13.38 1.16
N PRO A 184 15.58 -13.48 1.86
CA PRO A 184 16.36 -14.73 2.01
C PRO A 184 15.70 -15.95 2.66
N THR A 185 14.40 -15.90 3.00
CA THR A 185 13.68 -16.97 3.70
C THR A 185 12.22 -17.08 3.26
N PHE A 186 11.91 -16.82 1.99
CA PHE A 186 10.55 -17.04 1.47
C PHE A 186 10.20 -18.52 1.25
N PHE A 187 11.19 -19.42 1.38
CA PHE A 187 11.06 -20.88 1.40
C PHE A 187 11.79 -21.47 2.62
#